data_AF-A0A2V8LII3-F1
#
_entry.id   AF-A0A2V8LII3-F1
#
_cell.length_a   1.000
_cell.length_b   1.000
_cell.length_c   1.000
_cell.angle_alpha   90.00
_cell.angle_beta   90.00
_cell.angle_gamma   90.00
#
_symmetry.space_group_name_H-M   'P 1'
#
loop_
_entity.id
_entity.type
_entity.pdbx_description
1 polymer ?
#
loop_
_entity_poly.entity_id
_entity_poly.type
_entity_poly.pdbx_seq_one_letter_code
_entity_poly.pdbx_strand_id
1 'polypeptide(L)'
;MPGWTHRSIETFEGSQGVIIQQWELGDIIVKIAVTEYSNEEQAVRAFKEFKSHLIIEEKATTKNRGKEFHLIKEDLSTLGDEGFVSDVRGSEAVAFRKGEFLVNVSVPSPQNNKDVFFSRKFAEHVAKALELQ
;
A
#
# COMPACT_ATOMS: atom_id res chain seq x y z
N MET A 1 5.97 -17.47 2.16
CA MET A 1 7.20 -16.80 1.70
C MET A 1 8.37 -17.30 2.55
N PRO A 2 9.32 -18.07 2.00
CA PRO A 2 10.45 -18.61 2.78
C PRO A 2 11.33 -17.51 3.37
N GLY A 3 11.77 -17.67 4.61
CA GLY A 3 12.68 -16.74 5.31
C GLY A 3 12.01 -15.53 5.98
N TRP A 4 10.76 -15.20 5.62
CA TRP A 4 10.02 -14.10 6.24
C TRP A 4 9.36 -14.54 7.55
N THR A 5 9.47 -13.69 8.56
CA THR A 5 8.86 -13.91 9.87
C THR A 5 7.67 -12.97 10.05
N HIS A 6 6.52 -13.53 10.40
CA HIS A 6 5.35 -12.74 10.77
C HIS A 6 5.54 -12.18 12.19
N ARG A 7 5.44 -10.86 12.34
CA ARG A 7 5.75 -10.12 13.57
C ARG A 7 4.52 -9.81 14.40
N SER A 8 3.49 -9.25 13.78
CA SER A 8 2.30 -8.79 14.51
C SER A 8 1.09 -8.65 13.60
N ILE A 9 -0.08 -8.80 14.22
CA ILE A 9 -1.36 -8.32 13.71
C ILE A 9 -1.84 -7.26 14.68
N GLU A 10 -2.02 -6.04 14.19
CA GLU A 10 -2.57 -4.94 14.97
C GLU A 10 -3.96 -4.62 14.43
N THR A 11 -4.97 -4.77 15.28
CA THR A 11 -6.27 -4.11 15.09
C THR A 11 -6.14 -2.71 15.65
N PHE A 12 -6.46 -1.69 14.86
CA PHE A 12 -6.37 -0.32 15.34
C PHE A 12 -7.61 0.00 16.18
N GLU A 13 -7.41 0.35 17.45
CA GLU A 13 -8.51 0.61 18.40
C GLU A 13 -9.44 1.71 17.84
N GLY A 14 -10.73 1.39 17.72
CA GLY A 14 -11.74 2.30 17.18
C GLY A 14 -11.91 2.27 15.65
N SER A 15 -11.04 1.59 14.89
CA SER A 15 -11.29 1.33 13.46
C SER A 15 -11.90 -0.04 13.26
N GLN A 16 -13.16 -0.09 12.83
CA GLN A 16 -13.76 -1.34 12.36
C GLN A 16 -13.19 -1.69 10.97
N GLY A 17 -12.91 -2.97 10.74
CA GLY A 17 -12.48 -3.48 9.43
C GLY A 17 -11.01 -3.25 9.06
N VAL A 18 -10.16 -2.70 9.94
CA VAL A 18 -8.73 -2.49 9.63
C VAL A 18 -7.85 -3.54 10.32
N ILE A 19 -7.09 -4.26 9.50
CA ILE A 19 -6.07 -5.24 9.95
C ILE A 19 -4.72 -4.78 9.43
N ILE A 20 -3.75 -4.62 10.33
CA ILE A 20 -2.36 -4.34 9.97
C ILE A 20 -1.53 -5.60 10.26
N GLN A 21 -0.82 -6.10 9.26
CA GLN A 21 0.16 -7.17 9.39
C GLN A 21 1.56 -6.64 9.16
N GLN A 22 2.54 -7.18 9.89
CA GLN A 22 3.95 -6.88 9.70
C GLN A 22 4.76 -8.15 9.44
N TRP A 23 5.62 -8.10 8.43
CA TRP A 23 6.52 -9.18 8.03
C TRP A 23 7.95 -8.69 7.99
N GLU A 24 8.89 -9.51 8.47
CA GLU A 24 10.30 -9.14 8.57
C GLU A 24 11.23 -10.17 7.92
N LEU A 25 12.31 -9.67 7.30
CA LEU A 25 13.45 -10.46 6.86
C LEU A 25 14.73 -9.64 7.09
N GLY A 26 15.53 -10.03 8.08
CA GLY A 26 16.74 -9.28 8.46
C GLY A 26 16.38 -7.91 9.04
N ASP A 27 16.84 -6.84 8.40
CA ASP A 27 16.56 -5.44 8.73
C ASP A 27 15.33 -4.86 8.00
N ILE A 28 14.69 -5.65 7.14
CA ILE A 28 13.58 -5.20 6.28
C ILE A 28 12.25 -5.56 6.94
N ILE A 29 11.36 -4.56 7.04
CA ILE A 29 9.99 -4.73 7.53
C ILE A 29 9.02 -4.32 6.43
N VAL A 30 8.09 -5.21 6.09
CA VAL A 30 6.95 -4.92 5.20
C VAL A 30 5.69 -4.85 6.03
N LYS A 31 4.98 -3.73 5.91
CA LYS A 31 3.67 -3.50 6.51
C LYS A 31 2.59 -3.71 5.45
N ILE A 32 1.56 -4.48 5.80
CA ILE A 32 0.37 -4.71 4.99
C ILE A 32 -0.81 -4.20 5.80
N ALA A 33 -1.51 -3.19 5.33
CA ALA A 33 -2.77 -2.75 5.90
C ALA A 33 -3.91 -3.19 4.98
N VAL A 34 -4.90 -3.89 5.52
CA VAL A 34 -6.12 -4.28 4.84
C VAL A 34 -7.27 -3.57 5.53
N THR A 35 -8.06 -2.82 4.77
CA THR A 35 -9.27 -2.15 5.24
C THR A 35 -10.47 -2.74 4.50
N GLU A 36 -11.36 -3.36 5.25
CA GLU A 36 -12.68 -3.80 4.81
C GLU A 36 -13.68 -2.64 4.97
N TYR A 37 -14.38 -2.32 3.89
CA TYR A 37 -15.48 -1.35 3.89
C TYR A 37 -16.83 -2.08 3.89
N SER A 38 -17.89 -1.38 4.29
CA SER A 38 -19.24 -1.99 4.34
C SER A 38 -19.83 -2.31 2.97
N ASN A 39 -19.28 -1.74 1.90
CA ASN A 39 -19.64 -2.05 0.52
C ASN A 39 -18.54 -1.61 -0.46
N GLU A 40 -18.61 -2.12 -1.69
CA GLU A 40 -17.66 -1.82 -2.76
C GLU A 40 -17.61 -0.32 -3.11
N GLU A 41 -18.74 0.39 -3.11
CA GLU A 41 -18.78 1.82 -3.46
C GLU A 41 -17.95 2.67 -2.48
N GLN A 42 -17.99 2.35 -1.19
CA GLN A 42 -17.16 2.99 -0.18
C GLN A 42 -15.67 2.71 -0.40
N ALA A 43 -15.31 1.47 -0.72
CA ALA A 43 -13.93 1.10 -1.02
C ALA A 43 -13.41 1.85 -2.27
N VAL A 44 -14.22 1.93 -3.34
CA VAL A 44 -13.91 2.71 -4.56
C VAL A 44 -13.69 4.19 -4.21
N ARG A 45 -14.57 4.77 -3.41
CA ARG A 45 -14.48 6.18 -3.00
C ARG A 45 -13.20 6.43 -2.21
N ALA A 46 -12.93 5.60 -1.20
CA ALA A 46 -11.74 5.73 -0.36
C ALA A 46 -10.45 5.58 -1.17
N PHE A 47 -10.41 4.65 -2.12
CA PHE A 47 -9.26 4.46 -3.00
C PHE A 47 -9.00 5.70 -3.88
N LYS A 48 -10.05 6.27 -4.48
CA LYS A 48 -9.97 7.51 -5.27
C LYS A 48 -9.58 8.71 -4.43
N GLU A 49 -10.10 8.83 -3.22
CA GLU A 49 -9.74 9.90 -2.28
C GLU A 49 -8.26 9.79 -1.88
N PHE A 50 -7.77 8.57 -1.60
CA PHE A 50 -6.36 8.34 -1.31
C PHE A 50 -5.45 8.73 -2.47
N LYS A 51 -5.75 8.26 -3.69
CA LYS A 51 -5.02 8.65 -4.91
C LYS A 51 -5.04 10.17 -5.12
N SER A 52 -6.19 10.80 -4.89
CA SER A 52 -6.36 12.25 -5.05
C SER A 52 -5.55 13.05 -4.03
N HIS A 53 -5.47 12.59 -2.78
CA HIS A 53 -4.63 13.20 -1.75
C HIS A 53 -3.15 13.19 -2.15
N LEU A 54 -2.65 12.08 -2.68
CA LEU A 54 -1.27 11.99 -3.17
C LEU A 54 -1.01 12.99 -4.30
N ILE A 55 -1.93 13.15 -5.26
CA ILE A 55 -1.80 14.14 -6.34
C ILE A 55 -1.75 15.57 -5.79
N ILE A 56 -2.57 15.87 -4.77
CA ILE A 56 -2.56 17.19 -4.12
C ILE A 56 -1.24 17.44 -3.40
N GLU A 57 -0.75 16.46 -2.65
CA GLU A 57 0.53 16.53 -1.93
C GLU A 57 1.72 16.70 -2.90
N GLU A 58 1.69 16.00 -4.03
CA GLU A 58 2.69 16.09 -5.09
C GLU A 58 2.78 17.51 -5.64
N LYS A 59 1.62 18.10 -5.98
CA LYS A 59 1.52 19.48 -6.48
C LYS A 59 2.01 20.50 -5.43
N ALA A 60 1.61 20.32 -4.18
CA ALA A 60 2.03 21.19 -3.09
C ALA A 60 3.56 21.14 -2.87
N THR A 61 4.14 19.93 -2.89
CA THR A 61 5.58 19.72 -2.70
C THR A 61 6.38 20.29 -3.86
N THR A 62 5.93 20.05 -5.10
CA THR A 62 6.58 20.58 -6.32
C THR A 62 6.60 22.11 -6.31
N LYS A 63 5.47 22.74 -5.94
CA LYS A 63 5.37 24.22 -5.82
C LYS A 63 6.33 24.78 -4.75
N ASN A 64 6.48 24.09 -3.63
CA ASN A 64 7.28 24.58 -2.50
C ASN A 64 8.79 24.35 -2.67
N ARG A 65 9.20 23.28 -3.38
CA ARG A 65 10.61 22.89 -3.51
C ARG A 65 11.22 23.16 -4.88
N GLY A 66 10.41 23.51 -5.89
CA GLY A 66 10.86 23.81 -7.24
C GLY A 66 11.45 22.61 -8.01
N LYS A 67 11.24 21.39 -7.49
CA LYS A 67 11.62 20.12 -8.14
C LYS A 67 10.37 19.27 -8.27
N GLU A 68 10.18 18.70 -9.46
CA GLU A 68 9.12 17.76 -9.73
C GLU A 68 9.29 16.55 -8.79
N PHE A 69 8.24 16.28 -8.03
CA PHE A 69 8.13 15.11 -7.18
C PHE A 69 7.08 14.22 -7.84
N HIS A 70 7.31 12.92 -7.93
CA HIS A 70 6.33 11.99 -8.48
C HIS A 70 5.91 11.01 -7.39
N LEU A 71 4.77 11.30 -6.76
CA LEU A 71 4.24 10.45 -5.70
C LEU A 71 3.55 9.23 -6.28
N ILE A 72 2.88 9.35 -7.42
CA ILE A 72 2.31 8.19 -8.12
C ILE A 72 3.24 7.83 -9.27
N LYS A 73 3.79 6.61 -9.24
CA LYS A 73 4.75 6.14 -10.23
C LYS A 73 4.09 5.38 -11.38
N GLU A 74 3.06 4.60 -11.07
CA GLU A 74 2.49 3.63 -12.00
C GLU A 74 1.08 3.24 -11.58
N ASP A 75 0.17 3.06 -12.53
CA ASP A 75 -1.11 2.38 -12.31
C ASP A 75 -0.95 0.87 -12.55
N LEU A 76 -1.45 0.06 -11.62
CA LEU A 76 -1.37 -1.40 -11.65
C LEU A 76 -2.76 -1.99 -11.93
N SER A 77 -3.01 -2.32 -13.20
CA SER A 77 -4.25 -3.03 -13.61
C SER A 77 -4.21 -4.54 -13.35
N THR A 78 -3.06 -5.08 -12.96
CA THR A 78 -2.84 -6.51 -12.73
C THR A 78 -3.06 -6.94 -11.27
N LEU A 79 -3.32 -6.00 -10.37
CA LEU A 79 -3.58 -6.26 -8.95
C LEU A 79 -4.99 -5.80 -8.58
N GLY A 80 -5.83 -6.76 -8.18
CA GLY A 80 -7.19 -6.46 -7.76
C GLY A 80 -8.06 -5.92 -8.89
N ASP A 81 -8.99 -5.04 -8.56
CA ASP A 81 -9.86 -4.35 -9.52
C ASP A 81 -9.25 -3.00 -9.95
N GLU A 82 -8.45 -2.38 -9.08
CA GLU A 82 -7.66 -1.19 -9.37
C GLU A 82 -6.46 -1.11 -8.41
N GLY A 83 -5.33 -0.57 -8.86
CA GLY A 83 -4.13 -0.44 -8.06
C GLY A 83 -3.18 0.63 -8.60
N PHE A 84 -2.26 1.09 -7.76
CA PHE A 84 -1.16 1.95 -8.17
C PHE A 84 0.04 1.79 -7.23
N VAL A 85 1.19 2.27 -7.72
CA VAL A 85 2.44 2.36 -6.98
C VAL A 85 2.68 3.81 -6.62
N SER A 86 2.99 4.06 -5.35
CA SER A 86 3.42 5.36 -4.88
C SER A 86 4.83 5.36 -4.32
N ASP A 87 5.49 6.51 -4.33
CA ASP A 87 6.74 6.74 -3.63
C ASP A 87 6.48 7.22 -2.20
N VAL A 88 7.00 6.49 -1.22
CA VAL A 88 7.03 6.87 0.19
C VAL A 88 8.49 6.97 0.62
N ARG A 89 9.01 8.20 0.65
CA ARG A 89 10.37 8.53 1.15
C ARG A 89 11.50 7.74 0.49
N GLY A 90 11.40 7.46 -0.81
CA GLY A 90 12.42 6.75 -1.57
C GLY A 90 12.18 5.24 -1.67
N SER A 91 11.05 4.73 -1.19
CA SER A 91 10.62 3.34 -1.40
C SER A 91 9.25 3.28 -2.03
N GLU A 92 9.00 2.23 -2.81
CA GLU A 92 7.69 1.99 -3.37
C GLU A 92 6.72 1.46 -2.31
N ALA A 93 5.53 2.04 -2.29
CA ALA A 93 4.35 1.48 -1.65
C ALA A 93 3.35 1.08 -2.75
N VAL A 94 2.57 0.04 -2.49
CA VAL A 94 1.52 -0.42 -3.40
C VAL A 94 0.19 -0.28 -2.72
N ALA A 95 -0.76 0.36 -3.39
CA ALA A 95 -2.15 0.39 -2.96
C ALA A 95 -3.00 -0.27 -4.03
N PHE A 96 -3.90 -1.17 -3.64
CA PHE A 96 -4.87 -1.77 -4.54
C PHE A 96 -6.18 -2.05 -3.84
N ARG A 97 -7.25 -2.20 -4.62
CA ARG A 97 -8.58 -2.54 -4.16
C ARG A 97 -9.02 -3.87 -4.76
N LYS A 98 -9.75 -4.67 -3.99
CA LYS A 98 -10.49 -5.84 -4.48
C LYS A 98 -11.86 -5.90 -3.80
N GLY A 99 -12.93 -5.70 -4.54
CA GLY A 99 -14.29 -5.59 -4.00
C GLY A 99 -14.36 -4.52 -2.91
N GLU A 100 -14.71 -4.94 -1.70
CA GLU A 100 -14.88 -4.10 -0.51
C GLU A 100 -13.57 -3.88 0.27
N PHE A 101 -12.46 -4.47 -0.17
CA PHE A 101 -11.17 -4.39 0.50
C PHE A 101 -10.24 -3.39 -0.17
N LEU A 102 -9.60 -2.56 0.63
CA LEU A 102 -8.48 -1.71 0.26
C LEU A 102 -7.21 -2.20 0.94
N VAL A 103 -6.16 -2.47 0.16
CA VAL A 103 -4.89 -2.98 0.64
C VAL A 103 -3.79 -1.95 0.38
N ASN A 104 -2.99 -1.65 1.41
CA ASN A 104 -1.76 -0.87 1.30
C ASN A 104 -0.57 -1.70 1.77
N VAL A 105 0.46 -1.80 0.94
CA VAL A 105 1.69 -2.51 1.24
C VAL A 105 2.86 -1.54 1.16
N SER A 106 3.66 -1.44 2.22
CA SER A 106 4.79 -0.52 2.27
C SER A 106 5.93 -0.99 3.14
N VAL A 107 7.12 -0.46 2.87
CA VAL A 107 8.28 -0.53 3.76
C VAL A 107 8.37 0.82 4.50
N PRO A 108 8.08 0.89 5.82
CA PRO A 108 7.90 2.17 6.52
C PRO A 108 9.20 2.95 6.73
N SER A 109 10.34 2.25 6.81
CA SER A 109 11.66 2.84 7.04
C SER A 109 12.67 2.26 6.05
N PRO A 110 12.59 2.66 4.76
CA PRO A 110 13.48 2.09 3.76
C PRO A 110 14.92 2.54 4.01
N GLN A 111 15.85 1.59 4.02
CA GLN A 111 17.27 1.86 4.25
C GLN A 111 18.11 1.69 2.97
N ASN A 112 17.59 1.03 1.94
CA ASN A 112 18.33 0.77 0.70
C ASN A 112 17.41 0.49 -0.51
N ASN A 113 17.94 0.58 -1.74
CA ASN A 113 17.18 0.35 -2.99
C ASN A 113 16.58 -1.07 -3.12
N LYS A 114 16.93 -2.01 -2.22
CA LYS A 114 16.39 -3.37 -2.22
C LYS A 114 14.94 -3.42 -1.69
N ASP A 115 14.54 -2.39 -0.92
CA ASP A 115 13.22 -2.30 -0.29
C ASP A 115 12.08 -2.11 -1.31
N VAL A 116 12.40 -1.49 -2.45
CA VAL A 116 11.47 -1.13 -3.52
C VAL A 116 10.69 -2.33 -4.06
N PHE A 117 11.32 -3.50 -4.14
CA PHE A 117 10.71 -4.70 -4.72
C PHE A 117 9.75 -5.43 -3.77
N PHE A 118 9.94 -5.30 -2.46
CA PHE A 118 9.19 -6.11 -1.49
C PHE A 118 7.73 -5.70 -1.40
N SER A 119 7.43 -4.40 -1.46
CA SER A 119 6.03 -3.93 -1.46
C SER A 119 5.22 -4.54 -2.62
N ARG A 120 5.81 -4.60 -3.82
CA ARG A 120 5.17 -5.22 -4.99
C ARG A 120 4.98 -6.72 -4.81
N LYS A 121 6.01 -7.45 -4.36
CA LYS A 121 5.89 -8.90 -4.15
C LYS A 121 4.86 -9.26 -3.10
N PHE A 122 4.83 -8.53 -1.99
CA PHE A 122 3.81 -8.73 -0.97
C PHE A 122 2.42 -8.38 -1.49
N ALA A 123 2.27 -7.30 -2.26
CA ALA A 123 0.99 -6.97 -2.89
C ALA A 123 0.50 -8.08 -3.84
N GLU A 124 1.36 -8.66 -4.67
CA GLU A 124 1.03 -9.83 -5.51
C GLU A 124 0.57 -11.02 -4.67
N HIS A 125 1.22 -11.29 -3.53
CA HIS A 125 0.83 -12.39 -2.64
C HIS A 125 -0.52 -12.14 -1.96
N VAL A 126 -0.80 -10.91 -1.53
CA VAL A 126 -2.09 -10.55 -0.92
C VAL A 126 -3.20 -10.58 -1.96
N ALA A 127 -2.98 -10.05 -3.15
CA ALA A 127 -3.97 -10.08 -4.24
C ALA A 127 -4.39 -11.52 -4.56
N LYS A 128 -3.42 -12.44 -4.70
CA LYS A 128 -3.71 -13.88 -4.91
C LYS A 128 -4.48 -14.51 -3.75
N ALA A 129 -4.22 -14.08 -2.51
CA ALA A 129 -4.95 -14.60 -1.36
C ALA A 129 -6.41 -14.11 -1.33
N LEU A 130 -6.66 -12.87 -1.78
CA LEU A 130 -8.01 -12.30 -1.89
C LEU A 130 -8.80 -12.86 -3.10
N GLU A 131 -8.12 -13.33 -4.15
CA GLU A 131 -8.77 -14.01 -5.29
C GLU A 131 -9.27 -15.43 -4.96
N LEU A 132 -8.79 -16.03 -3.87
CA LEU A 132 -9.16 -17.38 -3.44
C LEU A 132 -10.36 -17.41 -2.46
N GLN A 133 -10.91 -16.24 -2.11
CA GLN A 133 -12.10 -16.09 -1.25
C GLN A 133 -13.36 -15.90 -2.09
#